data_AF-W7HRV1-F1
#
_entry.id   AF-W7HRV1-F1
#
_cell.length_a   1.000
_cell.length_b   1.000
_cell.length_c   1.000
_cell.angle_alpha   90.00
_cell.angle_beta   90.00
_cell.angle_gamma   90.00
#
_symmetry.space_group_name_H-M   'P 1'
#
loop_
_entity.id
_entity.type
_entity.pdbx_description
1 polymer ?
#
loop_
_entity_poly.entity_id
_entity_poly.type
_entity_poly.pdbx_seq_one_letter_code
_entity_poly.pdbx_strand_id
1 'polypeptide(L)'
;MSAVADEVIPVLLTLHDGFDLLDFAGPLEVLSHTKQPDQSEAFDVTIASVTDSLEVRSAQGAMIKAHINLKEARERLSEFEILIVPGGGASSQVDLKSEVRPNDINLSDPGQVPIIKAFADIQETDPKRERTLLSVCTGSLFLAKAGVLRGLYATTHPEYDTQLEMICQHAASHVTEHRTEILSCRYVVNNARFDIEDPEDESAPQNPFIQTLEQYKRAQQERRKSNARRGSVSYKQASIPENTAARAAKRLGGLRVITAGGVMSGIDAALYVSSAYVSIEAAKDAALVMQHFDWQKGVVVDSIDF
;
A
#
# COMPACT_ATOMS: atom_id res chain seq x y z
N MET A 1 -12.83 25.68 -5.32
CA MET A 1 -13.70 25.05 -4.30
C MET A 1 -14.42 23.88 -4.97
N SER A 2 -13.85 22.68 -4.84
CA SER A 2 -14.43 21.44 -5.38
C SER A 2 -15.30 20.81 -4.30
N ALA A 3 -16.55 20.51 -4.62
CA ALA A 3 -17.60 20.08 -3.71
C ALA A 3 -17.52 18.58 -3.36
N VAL A 4 -16.37 18.12 -2.85
CA VAL A 4 -16.18 16.75 -2.33
C VAL A 4 -15.69 16.75 -0.87
N ALA A 5 -15.69 17.92 -0.22
CA ALA A 5 -15.44 18.01 1.21
C ALA A 5 -16.75 17.69 1.94
N ASP A 6 -16.74 16.68 2.83
CA ASP A 6 -17.64 16.48 4.00
C ASP A 6 -18.09 15.00 4.22
N GLU A 7 -17.63 14.02 3.44
CA GLU A 7 -17.97 12.61 3.68
C GLU A 7 -16.83 11.86 4.39
N VAL A 8 -17.18 11.10 5.44
CA VAL A 8 -16.25 10.24 6.18
C VAL A 8 -15.79 9.10 5.27
N ILE A 9 -14.49 8.84 5.22
CA ILE A 9 -13.87 7.87 4.31
C ILE A 9 -13.93 6.47 4.95
N PRO A 10 -14.67 5.52 4.36
CA PRO A 10 -14.81 4.17 4.92
C PRO A 10 -13.56 3.32 4.66
N VAL A 11 -13.02 2.74 5.71
CA VAL A 11 -11.79 1.92 5.72
C VAL A 11 -12.11 0.51 6.20
N LEU A 12 -11.64 -0.49 5.48
CA LEU A 12 -11.65 -1.89 5.90
C LEU A 12 -10.26 -2.30 6.36
N LEU A 13 -10.12 -2.74 7.60
CA LEU A 13 -8.87 -3.27 8.15
C LEU A 13 -9.06 -4.75 8.48
N THR A 14 -8.33 -5.63 7.80
CA THR A 14 -8.45 -7.09 8.00
C THR A 14 -7.58 -7.61 9.12
N LEU A 15 -8.06 -8.61 9.88
CA LEU A 15 -7.31 -9.34 10.89
C LEU A 15 -7.27 -10.83 10.58
N HIS A 16 -6.09 -11.42 10.73
CA HIS A 16 -5.84 -12.86 10.63
C HIS A 16 -5.13 -13.37 11.86
N ASP A 17 -5.21 -14.68 12.10
CA ASP A 17 -4.52 -15.26 13.24
C ASP A 17 -3.01 -15.05 13.16
N GLY A 18 -2.41 -14.56 14.25
CA GLY A 18 -0.99 -14.24 14.32
C GLY A 18 -0.60 -12.94 13.63
N PHE A 19 -1.54 -12.02 13.35
CA PHE A 19 -1.20 -10.69 12.86
C PHE A 19 -0.26 -9.94 13.83
N ASP A 20 0.61 -9.06 13.31
CA ASP A 20 1.45 -8.23 14.17
C ASP A 20 0.62 -7.08 14.76
N LEU A 21 0.66 -6.93 16.09
CA LEU A 21 -0.18 -5.94 16.78
C LEU A 21 0.10 -4.51 16.31
N LEU A 22 1.35 -4.17 15.99
CA LEU A 22 1.69 -2.80 15.59
C LEU A 22 1.43 -2.54 14.10
N ASP A 23 1.47 -3.57 13.25
CA ASP A 23 1.01 -3.47 11.86
C ASP A 23 -0.49 -3.14 11.77
N PHE A 24 -1.27 -3.59 12.76
CA PHE A 24 -2.67 -3.23 12.94
C PHE A 24 -2.83 -1.86 13.62
N ALA A 25 -2.22 -1.69 14.79
CA ALA A 25 -2.47 -0.55 15.66
C ALA A 25 -1.87 0.75 15.11
N GLY A 26 -0.74 0.69 14.40
CA GLY A 26 -0.07 1.86 13.84
C GLY A 26 -0.94 2.62 12.84
N PRO A 27 -1.43 1.97 11.77
CA PRO A 27 -2.38 2.59 10.85
C PRO A 27 -3.67 3.04 11.53
N LEU A 28 -4.23 2.22 12.44
CA LEU A 28 -5.45 2.57 13.16
C LEU A 28 -5.28 3.86 14.00
N GLU A 29 -4.17 3.99 14.72
CA GLU A 29 -3.83 5.16 15.53
C GLU A 29 -3.79 6.42 14.66
N VAL A 30 -3.07 6.39 13.54
CA VAL A 30 -2.95 7.53 12.60
C VAL A 30 -4.32 7.96 12.06
N LEU A 31 -5.10 7.00 11.57
CA LEU A 31 -6.41 7.30 10.97
C LEU A 31 -7.38 7.86 12.02
N SER A 32 -7.34 7.38 13.26
CA SER A 32 -8.18 7.87 14.36
C SER A 32 -7.89 9.32 14.79
N HIS A 33 -6.66 9.80 14.54
CA HIS A 33 -6.25 11.17 14.84
C HIS A 33 -6.34 12.11 13.64
N THR A 34 -6.62 11.58 12.45
CA THR A 34 -6.75 12.42 11.24
C THR A 34 -8.15 13.04 11.21
N LYS A 35 -8.20 14.37 11.23
CA LYS A 35 -9.44 15.14 11.17
C LYS A 35 -9.61 15.87 9.85
N GLN A 36 -10.85 16.06 9.46
CA GLN A 36 -11.23 16.98 8.38
C GLN A 36 -10.98 18.45 8.80
N PRO A 37 -10.99 19.41 7.86
CA PRO A 37 -10.82 20.83 8.19
C PRO A 37 -11.83 21.37 9.21
N ASP A 38 -13.05 20.82 9.24
CA ASP A 38 -14.11 21.16 10.20
C ASP A 38 -13.97 20.46 11.57
N GLN A 39 -12.87 19.73 11.77
CA GLN A 39 -12.53 18.94 12.96
C GLN A 39 -13.35 17.66 13.15
N SER A 40 -14.18 17.28 12.18
CA SER A 40 -14.84 15.97 12.18
C SER A 40 -13.85 14.82 11.87
N GLU A 41 -14.25 13.59 12.17
CA GLU A 41 -13.46 12.39 11.83
C GLU A 41 -13.31 12.25 10.32
N ALA A 42 -12.08 12.06 9.83
CA ALA A 42 -11.86 11.83 8.41
C ALA A 42 -12.15 10.39 7.97
N PHE A 43 -11.92 9.42 8.84
CA PHE A 43 -12.00 7.99 8.51
C PHE A 43 -12.95 7.23 9.44
N ASP A 44 -13.71 6.29 8.87
CA ASP A 44 -14.50 5.31 9.61
C ASP A 44 -13.90 3.91 9.39
N VAL A 45 -13.28 3.35 10.43
CA VAL A 45 -12.54 2.09 10.34
C VAL A 45 -13.39 0.90 10.79
N THR A 46 -13.72 0.03 9.84
CA THR A 46 -14.33 -1.27 10.09
C THR A 46 -13.26 -2.36 10.14
N ILE A 47 -13.20 -3.09 11.25
CA ILE A 47 -12.27 -4.22 11.44
C ILE A 47 -12.98 -5.52 11.05
N ALA A 48 -12.40 -6.26 10.10
CA ALA A 48 -12.93 -7.54 9.65
C ALA A 48 -12.01 -8.69 10.02
N SER A 49 -12.54 -9.73 10.66
CA SER A 49 -11.81 -10.99 10.84
C SER A 49 -11.89 -11.82 9.56
N VAL A 50 -10.73 -12.28 9.07
CA VAL A 50 -10.64 -13.26 7.97
C VAL A 50 -10.56 -14.70 8.47
N THR A 51 -10.76 -14.92 9.77
CA THR A 51 -10.79 -16.23 10.43
C THR A 51 -12.24 -16.69 10.68
N ASP A 52 -12.42 -17.90 11.20
CA ASP A 52 -13.74 -18.43 11.59
C ASP A 52 -14.31 -17.78 12.87
N SER A 53 -13.51 -16.98 13.59
CA SER A 53 -13.87 -16.30 14.84
C SER A 53 -13.79 -14.78 14.69
N LEU A 54 -14.62 -14.02 15.40
CA LEU A 54 -14.44 -12.56 15.50
C LEU A 54 -13.33 -12.18 16.50
N GLU A 55 -12.96 -13.09 17.40
CA GLU A 55 -11.82 -12.89 18.30
C GLU A 55 -10.56 -13.42 17.64
N VAL A 56 -9.64 -12.52 17.30
CA VAL A 56 -8.41 -12.81 16.57
C VAL A 56 -7.21 -12.50 17.46
N ARG A 57 -6.25 -13.43 17.52
CA ARG A 57 -5.06 -13.30 18.36
C ARG A 57 -3.90 -12.71 17.57
N SER A 58 -3.25 -11.69 18.12
CA SER A 58 -1.99 -11.17 17.56
C SER A 58 -0.81 -12.09 17.87
N ALA A 59 0.30 -11.93 17.13
CA ALA A 59 1.55 -12.64 17.39
C ALA A 59 2.10 -12.37 18.81
N GLN A 60 1.84 -11.18 19.36
CA GLN A 60 2.20 -10.78 20.72
C GLN A 60 1.23 -11.33 21.79
N GLY A 61 0.15 -11.99 21.38
CA GLY A 61 -0.80 -12.66 22.27
C GLY A 61 -1.99 -11.81 22.73
N ALA A 62 -2.16 -10.59 22.19
CA ALA A 62 -3.35 -9.79 22.44
C ALA A 62 -4.55 -10.34 21.67
N MET A 63 -5.74 -10.29 22.27
CA MET A 63 -7.00 -10.68 21.62
C MET A 63 -7.75 -9.44 21.17
N ILE A 64 -8.05 -9.34 19.88
CA ILE A 64 -8.84 -8.25 19.30
C ILE A 64 -10.15 -8.82 18.79
N LYS A 65 -11.26 -8.15 19.13
CA LYS A 65 -12.59 -8.50 18.61
C LYS A 65 -12.88 -7.65 17.37
N ALA A 66 -12.98 -8.30 16.21
CA ALA A 66 -13.39 -7.67 14.95
C ALA A 66 -14.87 -7.25 14.99
N HIS A 67 -15.21 -6.25 14.18
CA HIS A 67 -16.58 -5.76 14.03
C HIS A 67 -17.41 -6.74 13.19
N ILE A 68 -16.82 -7.25 12.10
CA ILE A 68 -17.51 -8.08 11.11
C ILE A 68 -16.64 -9.28 10.71
N ASN A 69 -17.27 -10.30 10.11
CA ASN A 69 -16.56 -11.45 9.55
C ASN A 69 -16.28 -11.26 8.04
N LEU A 70 -15.47 -12.15 7.46
CA LEU A 70 -15.09 -12.12 6.05
C LEU A 70 -16.30 -12.12 5.09
N LYS A 71 -17.37 -12.83 5.41
CA LYS A 71 -18.56 -12.90 4.54
C LYS A 71 -19.22 -11.53 4.44
N GLU A 72 -19.50 -10.91 5.58
CA GLU A 72 -20.10 -9.56 5.62
C GLU A 72 -19.17 -8.52 4.98
N ALA A 73 -17.86 -8.60 5.26
CA ALA A 73 -16.86 -7.71 4.65
C ALA A 73 -16.88 -7.79 3.12
N ARG A 74 -17.08 -8.98 2.54
CA ARG A 74 -17.18 -9.18 1.09
C ARG A 74 -18.49 -8.66 0.50
N GLU A 75 -19.61 -8.82 1.22
CA GLU A 75 -20.91 -8.30 0.80
C GLU A 75 -20.92 -6.77 0.75
N ARG A 76 -20.18 -6.13 1.65
CA ARG A 76 -20.06 -4.67 1.78
C ARG A 76 -18.80 -4.09 1.13
N LEU A 77 -18.02 -4.89 0.39
CA LEU A 77 -16.68 -4.50 -0.05
C LEU A 77 -16.65 -3.24 -0.93
N SER A 78 -17.74 -3.01 -1.69
CA SER A 78 -17.91 -1.82 -2.51
C SER A 78 -18.15 -0.54 -1.71
N GLU A 79 -18.49 -0.62 -0.42
CA GLU A 79 -18.64 0.55 0.45
C GLU A 79 -17.28 1.17 0.82
N PHE A 80 -16.23 0.35 0.97
CA PHE A 80 -14.94 0.80 1.47
C PHE A 80 -14.07 1.46 0.37
N GLU A 81 -13.40 2.55 0.70
CA GLU A 81 -12.44 3.21 -0.18
C GLU A 81 -11.00 2.74 0.05
N ILE A 82 -10.72 2.28 1.27
CA ILE A 82 -9.39 1.86 1.70
C ILE A 82 -9.46 0.43 2.25
N LEU A 83 -8.56 -0.44 1.80
CA LEU A 83 -8.32 -1.76 2.39
C LEU A 83 -6.91 -1.79 3.01
N ILE A 84 -6.82 -2.10 4.30
CA ILE A 84 -5.56 -2.22 5.05
C ILE A 84 -5.34 -3.69 5.45
N VAL A 85 -4.17 -4.21 5.07
CA VAL A 85 -3.75 -5.60 5.31
C VAL A 85 -2.48 -5.60 6.18
N PRO A 86 -2.60 -5.86 7.49
CA PRO A 86 -1.43 -5.97 8.37
C PRO A 86 -0.60 -7.22 8.04
N GLY A 87 0.65 -7.24 8.53
CA GLY A 87 1.52 -8.40 8.47
C GLY A 87 1.41 -9.29 9.71
N GLY A 88 2.49 -10.02 10.00
CA GLY A 88 2.56 -11.07 11.02
C GLY A 88 2.05 -12.41 10.48
N GLY A 89 2.81 -13.50 10.66
CA GLY A 89 2.39 -14.85 10.25
C GLY A 89 2.20 -15.12 8.75
N ALA A 90 2.22 -14.11 7.87
CA ALA A 90 1.94 -14.30 6.44
C ALA A 90 2.96 -15.25 5.75
N SER A 91 4.22 -15.24 6.21
CA SER A 91 5.28 -16.08 5.66
C SER A 91 5.04 -17.58 5.85
N SER A 92 4.32 -17.99 6.89
CA SER A 92 3.92 -19.38 7.13
C SER A 92 2.56 -19.73 6.51
N GLN A 93 1.76 -18.72 6.16
CA GLN A 93 0.44 -18.90 5.54
C GLN A 93 0.49 -18.92 4.01
N VAL A 94 1.49 -18.26 3.40
CA VAL A 94 1.67 -18.22 1.95
C VAL A 94 2.62 -19.34 1.51
N ASP A 95 2.05 -20.48 1.12
CA ASP A 95 2.80 -21.62 0.58
C ASP A 95 3.01 -21.50 -0.94
N LEU A 96 4.27 -21.44 -1.35
CA LEU A 96 4.72 -21.48 -2.75
C LEU A 96 4.59 -22.87 -3.40
N LYS A 97 4.45 -23.94 -2.61
CA LYS A 97 4.33 -25.32 -3.09
C LYS A 97 2.91 -25.67 -3.53
N SER A 98 1.92 -24.83 -3.21
CA SER A 98 0.57 -24.98 -3.72
C SER A 98 0.55 -24.62 -5.22
N GLU A 99 0.67 -25.63 -6.08
CA GLU A 99 0.59 -25.49 -7.54
C GLU A 99 -0.79 -24.99 -7.96
N VAL A 100 -0.96 -23.68 -8.01
CA VAL A 100 -2.17 -23.05 -8.51
C VAL A 100 -1.78 -22.08 -9.60
N ARG A 101 -2.54 -22.10 -10.70
CA ARG A 101 -2.29 -21.22 -11.83
C ARG A 101 -2.37 -19.76 -11.35
N PRO A 102 -1.54 -18.88 -11.93
CA PRO A 102 -1.65 -17.45 -11.71
C PRO A 102 -3.10 -16.99 -11.92
N ASN A 103 -3.67 -16.32 -10.91
CA ASN A 103 -5.04 -15.79 -10.83
C ASN A 103 -6.14 -16.74 -10.33
N ASP A 104 -5.87 -18.02 -10.07
CA ASP A 104 -6.85 -18.90 -9.40
C ASP A 104 -6.76 -18.71 -7.87
N ILE A 105 -7.90 -18.55 -7.18
CA ILE A 105 -7.96 -18.55 -5.70
C ILE A 105 -8.04 -20.03 -5.27
N ASN A 106 -7.10 -20.48 -4.45
CA ASN A 106 -7.17 -21.79 -3.82
C ASN A 106 -8.15 -21.74 -2.64
N LEU A 107 -8.95 -22.80 -2.44
CA LEU A 107 -9.74 -22.97 -1.21
C LEU A 107 -8.85 -23.01 0.05
N SER A 108 -7.57 -23.36 -0.10
CA SER A 108 -6.57 -23.29 0.98
C SER A 108 -5.84 -21.94 1.07
N ASP A 109 -6.17 -20.96 0.23
CA ASP A 109 -5.52 -19.64 0.33
C ASP A 109 -5.95 -18.94 1.63
N PRO A 110 -5.05 -18.18 2.27
CA PRO A 110 -5.39 -17.37 3.43
C PRO A 110 -6.52 -16.40 3.11
N GLY A 111 -7.43 -16.15 4.06
CA GLY A 111 -8.65 -15.35 3.84
C GLY A 111 -8.42 -13.92 3.33
N GLN A 112 -7.21 -13.39 3.46
CA GLN A 112 -6.76 -12.10 2.92
C GLN A 112 -6.68 -12.11 1.39
N VAL A 113 -6.17 -13.19 0.80
CA VAL A 113 -5.97 -13.30 -0.66
C VAL A 113 -7.28 -13.08 -1.44
N PRO A 114 -8.40 -13.77 -1.13
CA PRO A 114 -9.66 -13.55 -1.83
C PRO A 114 -10.24 -12.15 -1.66
N ILE A 115 -10.11 -11.53 -0.48
CA ILE A 115 -10.65 -10.17 -0.27
C ILE A 115 -9.79 -9.11 -0.97
N ILE A 116 -8.46 -9.26 -0.98
CA ILE A 116 -7.53 -8.41 -1.74
C ILE A 116 -7.89 -8.44 -3.23
N LYS A 117 -8.07 -9.64 -3.78
CA LYS A 117 -8.41 -9.80 -5.20
C LYS A 117 -9.77 -9.18 -5.51
N ALA A 118 -10.79 -9.46 -4.69
CA ALA A 118 -12.12 -8.88 -4.88
C ALA A 118 -12.10 -7.33 -4.80
N PHE A 119 -11.28 -6.76 -3.92
CA PHE A 119 -11.13 -5.31 -3.80
C PHE A 119 -10.46 -4.69 -5.04
N ALA A 120 -9.46 -5.36 -5.60
CA ALA A 120 -8.82 -4.94 -6.84
C ALA A 120 -9.76 -5.06 -8.06
N ASP A 121 -10.53 -6.15 -8.14
CA ASP A 121 -11.52 -6.37 -9.21
C ASP A 121 -12.61 -5.26 -9.21
N ILE A 122 -13.02 -4.76 -8.04
CA ILE A 122 -13.95 -3.62 -7.94
C ILE A 122 -13.34 -2.36 -8.58
N GLN A 123 -12.07 -2.06 -8.31
CA GLN A 123 -11.42 -0.89 -8.92
C GLN A 123 -11.29 -1.01 -10.45
N GLU A 124 -11.00 -2.21 -10.96
CA GLU A 124 -10.95 -2.45 -12.41
C GLU A 124 -12.31 -2.27 -13.08
N THR A 125 -13.39 -2.68 -12.42
CA THR A 125 -14.76 -2.59 -12.95
C THR A 125 -15.40 -1.22 -12.76
N ASP A 126 -15.03 -0.47 -11.72
CA ASP A 126 -15.50 0.91 -11.47
C ASP A 126 -14.34 1.88 -11.14
N PRO A 127 -13.60 2.36 -12.15
CA PRO A 127 -12.41 3.20 -11.95
C PRO A 127 -12.74 4.68 -11.63
N LYS A 128 -14.01 5.02 -11.38
CA LYS A 128 -14.46 6.41 -11.19
C LYS A 128 -13.94 7.02 -9.88
N ARG A 129 -13.87 6.22 -8.82
CA ARG A 129 -13.27 6.58 -7.53
C ARG A 129 -11.97 5.81 -7.39
N GLU A 130 -10.93 6.46 -6.92
CA GLU A 130 -9.65 5.81 -6.63
C GLU A 130 -9.71 5.14 -5.26
N ARG A 131 -9.50 3.83 -5.22
CA ARG A 131 -9.34 3.07 -3.98
C ARG A 131 -7.86 2.92 -3.62
N THR A 132 -7.62 2.74 -2.33
CA THR A 132 -6.28 2.45 -1.80
C THR A 132 -6.21 1.07 -1.16
N LEU A 133 -5.23 0.28 -1.56
CA LEU A 133 -4.84 -0.96 -0.92
C LEU A 133 -3.49 -0.76 -0.23
N LEU A 134 -3.49 -0.78 1.10
CA LEU A 134 -2.31 -0.64 1.93
C LEU A 134 -1.97 -1.98 2.59
N SER A 135 -0.72 -2.44 2.46
CA SER A 135 -0.20 -3.55 3.26
C SER A 135 0.96 -3.11 4.13
N VAL A 136 1.09 -3.68 5.32
CA VAL A 136 2.22 -3.44 6.22
C VAL A 136 3.01 -4.73 6.41
N CYS A 137 4.34 -4.64 6.49
CA CYS A 137 5.22 -5.76 6.80
C CYS A 137 4.99 -6.92 5.84
N THR A 138 4.85 -8.13 6.39
CA THR A 138 4.60 -9.35 5.62
C THR A 138 3.19 -9.41 5.02
N GLY A 139 2.31 -8.42 5.26
CA GLY A 139 1.02 -8.31 4.58
C GLY A 139 1.17 -8.20 3.05
N SER A 140 2.27 -7.63 2.58
CA SER A 140 2.67 -7.59 1.16
C SER A 140 2.81 -8.98 0.52
N LEU A 141 3.08 -10.03 1.30
CA LEU A 141 3.13 -11.41 0.80
C LEU A 141 1.73 -11.90 0.37
N PHE A 142 0.66 -11.46 1.05
CA PHE A 142 -0.71 -11.74 0.62
C PHE A 142 -1.06 -11.00 -0.67
N LEU A 143 -0.62 -9.75 -0.82
CA LEU A 143 -0.79 -8.99 -2.07
C LEU A 143 -0.05 -9.67 -3.23
N ALA A 144 1.18 -10.15 -2.98
CA ALA A 144 1.95 -10.90 -3.97
C ALA A 144 1.23 -12.18 -4.40
N LYS A 145 0.71 -12.96 -3.43
CA LYS A 145 -0.07 -14.18 -3.69
C LYS A 145 -1.37 -13.89 -4.45
N ALA A 146 -2.04 -12.79 -4.13
CA ALA A 146 -3.22 -12.32 -4.86
C ALA A 146 -2.91 -11.85 -6.30
N GLY A 147 -1.63 -11.67 -6.64
CA GLY A 147 -1.18 -11.26 -7.97
C GLY A 147 -1.29 -9.75 -8.24
N VAL A 148 -1.69 -8.96 -7.25
CA VAL A 148 -1.90 -7.51 -7.42
C VAL A 148 -0.59 -6.72 -7.51
N LEU A 149 0.55 -7.31 -7.11
CA LEU A 149 1.87 -6.67 -7.20
C LEU A 149 2.59 -6.86 -8.54
N ARG A 150 2.02 -7.66 -9.47
CA ARG A 150 2.70 -7.93 -10.75
C ARG A 150 3.02 -6.62 -11.44
N GLY A 151 4.25 -6.50 -11.95
CA GLY A 151 4.77 -5.30 -12.60
C GLY A 151 4.43 -4.01 -11.87
N LEU A 152 4.50 -4.03 -10.52
CA LEU A 152 4.49 -2.86 -9.65
C LEU A 152 5.81 -2.82 -8.86
N TYR A 153 6.04 -1.73 -8.15
CA TYR A 153 7.09 -1.65 -7.15
C TYR A 153 6.54 -2.05 -5.79
N ALA A 154 7.34 -2.73 -4.97
CA ALA A 154 6.90 -3.13 -3.63
C ALA A 154 8.04 -3.07 -2.62
N THR A 155 7.69 -3.04 -1.34
CA THR A 155 8.59 -3.27 -0.20
C THR A 155 7.89 -4.18 0.81
N THR A 156 8.66 -4.78 1.72
CA THR A 156 8.16 -5.61 2.81
C THR A 156 9.08 -5.47 4.02
N HIS A 157 8.82 -6.23 5.07
CA HIS A 157 9.77 -6.34 6.16
C HIS A 157 11.10 -6.90 5.62
N PRO A 158 12.27 -6.27 5.87
CA PRO A 158 13.52 -6.60 5.17
C PRO A 158 13.93 -8.07 5.21
N GLU A 159 13.60 -8.79 6.30
CA GLU A 159 13.85 -10.23 6.42
C GLU A 159 13.10 -11.09 5.38
N TYR A 160 12.07 -10.54 4.77
CA TYR A 160 11.17 -11.23 3.84
C TYR A 160 11.28 -10.72 2.39
N ASP A 161 12.23 -9.82 2.07
CA ASP A 161 12.44 -9.28 0.71
C ASP A 161 12.58 -10.41 -0.32
N THR A 162 13.43 -11.41 -0.01
CA THR A 162 13.65 -12.58 -0.86
C THR A 162 12.38 -13.41 -1.04
N GLN A 163 11.59 -13.59 0.03
CA GLN A 163 10.34 -14.35 -0.04
C GLN A 163 9.30 -13.62 -0.89
N LEU A 164 9.16 -12.31 -0.72
CA LEU A 164 8.29 -11.48 -1.54
C LEU A 164 8.68 -11.58 -3.01
N GLU A 165 9.97 -11.45 -3.33
CA GLU A 165 10.46 -11.58 -4.71
C GLU A 165 10.10 -12.95 -5.32
N MET A 166 10.30 -14.04 -4.58
CA MET A 166 9.92 -15.40 -5.04
C MET A 166 8.42 -15.53 -5.31
N ILE A 167 7.55 -15.01 -4.42
CA ILE A 167 6.09 -15.05 -4.62
C ILE A 167 5.68 -14.23 -5.83
N CYS A 168 6.23 -13.02 -6.00
CA CYS A 168 5.95 -12.17 -7.15
C CYS A 168 6.40 -12.82 -8.47
N GLN A 169 7.58 -13.45 -8.49
CA GLN A 169 8.06 -14.20 -9.67
C GLN A 169 7.16 -15.38 -10.02
N HIS A 170 6.71 -16.13 -9.01
CA HIS A 170 5.79 -17.25 -9.20
C HIS A 170 4.43 -16.77 -9.71
N ALA A 171 3.89 -15.70 -9.13
CA ALA A 171 2.65 -15.10 -9.58
C ALA A 171 2.76 -14.58 -11.02
N ALA A 172 3.91 -14.06 -11.46
CA ALA A 172 4.08 -13.57 -12.82
C ALA A 172 4.26 -14.67 -13.89
N SER A 173 4.20 -15.97 -13.54
CA SER A 173 4.41 -17.09 -14.46
C SER A 173 5.75 -17.07 -15.22
N HIS A 174 6.79 -16.43 -14.67
CA HIS A 174 8.05 -16.14 -15.36
C HIS A 174 7.96 -15.19 -16.58
N VAL A 175 6.87 -14.43 -16.72
CA VAL A 175 6.78 -13.36 -17.74
C VAL A 175 7.60 -12.15 -17.28
N THR A 176 8.70 -11.87 -17.99
CA THR A 176 9.65 -10.81 -17.62
C THR A 176 9.07 -9.40 -17.69
N GLU A 177 8.08 -9.18 -18.56
CA GLU A 177 7.40 -7.88 -18.77
C GLU A 177 6.52 -7.45 -17.58
N HIS A 178 6.31 -8.32 -16.58
CA HIS A 178 5.49 -8.03 -15.40
C HIS A 178 6.22 -8.32 -14.10
N ARG A 179 7.54 -8.16 -14.06
CA ARG A 179 8.33 -8.37 -12.86
C ARG A 179 8.09 -7.24 -11.85
N THR A 180 7.79 -7.62 -10.61
CA THR A 180 7.74 -6.68 -9.47
C THR A 180 9.17 -6.31 -9.05
N GLU A 181 9.48 -5.01 -8.91
CA GLU A 181 10.77 -4.54 -8.38
C GLU A 181 10.65 -4.28 -6.87
N ILE A 182 11.50 -4.91 -6.06
CA ILE A 182 11.50 -4.75 -4.60
C ILE A 182 12.45 -3.61 -4.19
N LEU A 183 11.94 -2.62 -3.47
CA LEU A 183 12.68 -1.46 -2.99
C LEU A 183 12.93 -1.54 -1.49
N SER A 184 14.18 -1.37 -1.06
CA SER A 184 14.51 -1.24 0.36
C SER A 184 14.24 0.20 0.84
N CYS A 185 12.98 0.48 1.17
CA CYS A 185 12.49 1.79 1.59
C CYS A 185 11.38 1.67 2.65
N ARG A 186 10.93 2.80 3.21
CA ARG A 186 9.90 2.82 4.26
C ARG A 186 8.58 2.30 3.73
N TYR A 187 8.07 2.91 2.67
CA TYR A 187 6.89 2.48 1.94
C TYR A 187 7.01 2.86 0.48
N VAL A 188 6.31 2.13 -0.39
CA VAL A 188 6.20 2.40 -1.82
C VAL A 188 4.74 2.67 -2.13
N VAL A 189 4.46 3.70 -2.92
CA VAL A 189 3.13 3.99 -3.46
C VAL A 189 3.15 3.88 -4.97
N ASN A 190 2.33 2.98 -5.51
CA ASN A 190 2.11 2.85 -6.95
C ASN A 190 0.81 3.55 -7.33
N ASN A 191 0.73 4.02 -8.57
CA ASN A 191 -0.43 4.71 -9.13
C ASN A 191 -0.79 5.99 -8.36
N ALA A 192 0.22 6.75 -7.93
CA ALA A 192 0.08 7.95 -7.10
C ALA A 192 -0.43 9.17 -7.90
N ARG A 193 -1.68 9.08 -8.33
CA ARG A 193 -2.31 9.88 -9.40
C ARG A 193 -2.29 11.39 -9.16
N PHE A 194 -2.19 11.83 -7.92
CA PHE A 194 -2.24 13.24 -7.50
C PHE A 194 -1.07 13.64 -6.60
N ASP A 195 -0.12 12.74 -6.34
CA ASP A 195 0.98 12.98 -5.41
C ASP A 195 2.28 13.38 -6.12
N ILE A 196 2.38 13.09 -7.41
CA ILE A 196 3.51 13.49 -8.24
C ILE A 196 3.15 14.84 -8.86
N GLU A 197 3.87 15.87 -8.45
CA GLU A 197 3.68 17.24 -8.95
C GLU A 197 3.96 17.32 -10.46
N ASP A 198 3.26 18.24 -11.13
CA ASP A 198 3.68 18.67 -12.46
C ASP A 198 5.03 19.38 -12.32
N PRO A 199 6.13 18.86 -12.89
CA PRO A 199 7.44 19.51 -12.80
C PRO A 199 7.46 20.92 -13.41
N GLU A 200 6.42 21.33 -14.13
CA GLU A 200 6.25 22.68 -14.67
C GLU A 200 5.52 23.66 -13.72
N ASP A 201 4.91 23.18 -12.63
CA ASP A 201 4.21 24.01 -11.63
C ASP A 201 4.99 24.12 -10.31
N GLU A 202 5.95 25.06 -10.26
CA GLU A 202 6.72 25.38 -9.05
C GLU A 202 5.87 25.95 -7.88
N SER A 203 4.58 26.25 -8.12
CA SER A 203 3.67 26.79 -7.09
C SER A 203 2.87 25.71 -6.35
N ALA A 204 2.92 24.47 -6.81
CA ALA A 204 2.28 23.34 -6.14
C ALA A 204 2.94 23.07 -4.76
N PRO A 205 2.16 22.83 -3.70
CA PRO A 205 2.70 22.55 -2.38
C PRO A 205 3.41 21.18 -2.34
N GLN A 206 4.74 21.21 -2.25
CA GLN A 206 5.59 20.04 -2.08
C GLN A 206 5.24 19.25 -0.83
N ASN A 207 4.81 18.00 -1.02
CA ASN A 207 4.74 17.02 0.06
C ASN A 207 6.18 16.59 0.40
N PRO A 208 6.77 17.06 1.53
CA PRO A 208 8.16 16.76 1.83
C PRO A 208 8.36 15.31 2.29
N PHE A 209 7.28 14.54 2.48
CA PHE A 209 7.31 13.18 3.00
C PHE A 209 7.22 12.11 1.91
N ILE A 210 7.31 12.51 0.65
CA ILE A 210 7.46 11.60 -0.48
C ILE A 210 8.71 11.96 -1.29
N GLN A 211 9.19 11.02 -2.08
CA GLN A 211 10.22 11.24 -3.09
C GLN A 211 9.91 10.37 -4.32
N THR A 212 10.29 10.83 -5.50
CA THR A 212 10.10 10.04 -6.73
C THR A 212 11.06 8.85 -6.76
N LEU A 213 10.73 7.84 -7.58
CA LEU A 213 11.62 6.69 -7.81
C LEU A 213 13.01 7.13 -8.28
N GLU A 214 13.10 8.14 -9.15
CA GLU A 214 14.37 8.68 -9.63
C GLU A 214 15.19 9.30 -8.49
N GLN A 215 14.55 10.14 -7.65
CA GLN A 215 15.19 10.74 -6.48
C GLN A 215 15.71 9.66 -5.51
N TYR A 216 14.91 8.63 -5.25
CA TYR A 216 15.32 7.50 -4.43
C TYR A 216 16.52 6.76 -5.03
N LYS A 217 16.46 6.38 -6.32
CA LYS A 217 17.56 5.67 -7.01
C LYS A 217 18.84 6.50 -7.01
N ARG A 218 18.74 7.82 -7.22
CA ARG A 218 19.88 8.75 -7.15
C ARG A 218 20.49 8.81 -5.75
N ALA A 219 19.67 8.96 -4.71
CA ALA A 219 20.14 8.97 -3.33
C ALA A 219 20.85 7.65 -2.93
N GLN A 220 20.33 6.51 -3.38
CA GLN A 220 20.97 5.21 -3.18
C GLN A 220 22.32 5.10 -3.91
N GLN A 221 22.42 5.59 -5.14
CA GLN A 221 23.69 5.63 -5.87
C GLN A 221 24.70 6.55 -5.20
N GLU A 222 24.29 7.70 -4.70
CA GLU A 222 25.16 8.65 -3.98
C GLU A 222 25.65 8.04 -2.65
N ARG A 223 24.77 7.33 -1.91
CA ARG A 223 25.16 6.53 -0.73
C ARG A 223 26.13 5.40 -1.06
N ARG A 224 26.04 4.81 -2.25
CA ARG A 224 26.99 3.78 -2.72
C ARG A 224 28.33 4.39 -3.20
N LYS A 225 28.31 5.60 -3.76
CA LYS A 225 29.50 6.33 -4.22
C LYS A 225 30.41 6.80 -3.08
N SER A 226 29.94 6.85 -1.83
CA SER A 226 30.81 7.13 -0.67
C SER A 226 31.76 5.98 -0.31
N ASN A 227 31.57 4.77 -0.87
CA ASN A 227 32.42 3.59 -0.62
C ASN A 227 33.15 3.02 -1.86
N ALA A 228 33.08 3.68 -3.03
CA ALA A 228 33.82 3.23 -4.21
C ALA A 228 34.18 4.38 -5.16
N ARG A 229 35.43 4.37 -5.64
CA ARG A 229 36.01 5.32 -6.60
C ARG A 229 35.19 5.44 -7.89
N ARG A 230 35.17 6.68 -8.42
CA ARG A 230 34.56 7.14 -9.68
C ARG A 230 34.85 6.23 -10.88
N GLY A 231 33.78 5.93 -11.62
CA GLY A 231 33.75 5.44 -13.00
C GLY A 231 32.39 5.80 -13.62
N SER A 232 32.34 6.07 -14.92
CA SER A 232 31.48 7.08 -15.57
C SER A 232 30.48 6.54 -16.62
N VAL A 233 29.40 7.34 -16.87
CA VAL A 233 28.49 7.40 -18.05
C VAL A 233 27.52 6.19 -18.19
N SER A 234 26.20 6.32 -18.39
CA SER A 234 25.48 7.17 -19.35
C SER A 234 24.00 7.39 -18.99
N TYR A 235 23.59 8.65 -19.11
CA TYR A 235 22.21 9.16 -19.18
C TYR A 235 21.74 9.09 -20.64
N LYS A 236 20.56 8.50 -20.92
CA LYS A 236 19.67 8.83 -22.06
C LYS A 236 18.41 7.96 -22.11
N GLN A 237 17.33 8.63 -22.52
CA GLN A 237 15.96 8.19 -22.83
C GLN A 237 14.96 8.20 -21.66
N ALA A 238 13.76 8.77 -21.79
CA ALA A 238 13.21 9.70 -22.78
C ALA A 238 11.90 10.28 -22.20
N SER A 239 11.72 11.59 -22.35
CA SER A 239 10.44 12.29 -22.18
C SER A 239 9.45 11.88 -23.27
N ILE A 240 8.18 11.66 -22.90
CA ILE A 240 7.04 11.56 -23.82
C ILE A 240 5.83 12.27 -23.17
N PRO A 241 5.07 13.14 -23.89
CA PRO A 241 3.92 13.84 -23.34
C PRO A 241 2.66 12.96 -23.23
N GLU A 242 1.86 13.23 -22.19
CA GLU A 242 0.68 12.46 -21.77
C GLU A 242 -0.58 12.68 -22.66
N ASN A 243 -1.40 11.63 -22.84
CA ASN A 243 -2.72 11.69 -23.50
C ASN A 243 -3.77 10.96 -22.63
N THR A 244 -4.96 11.55 -22.50
CA THR A 244 -6.06 11.15 -21.60
C THR A 244 -6.59 9.73 -21.85
N ALA A 245 -6.35 9.14 -23.03
CA ALA A 245 -6.66 7.74 -23.33
C ALA A 245 -5.74 6.73 -22.60
N ALA A 246 -4.55 7.14 -22.16
CA ALA A 246 -3.65 6.32 -21.33
C ALA A 246 -4.25 6.04 -19.93
N ARG A 247 -5.23 6.84 -19.50
CA ARG A 247 -5.82 6.76 -18.15
C ARG A 247 -6.77 5.56 -17.96
N ALA A 248 -7.28 4.97 -19.04
CA ALA A 248 -8.05 3.72 -19.03
C ALA A 248 -7.18 2.46 -19.17
N ALA A 249 -5.88 2.61 -19.46
CA ALA A 249 -4.92 1.52 -19.62
C ALA A 249 -4.04 1.28 -18.37
N LYS A 250 -4.32 1.97 -17.26
CA LYS A 250 -3.55 1.83 -16.02
C LYS A 250 -3.83 0.47 -15.38
N ARG A 251 -2.77 -0.17 -14.85
CA ARG A 251 -2.87 -1.47 -14.18
C ARG A 251 -3.83 -1.39 -12.97
N LEU A 252 -4.61 -2.45 -12.74
CA LEU A 252 -5.61 -2.53 -11.68
C LEU A 252 -6.68 -1.41 -11.72
N GLY A 253 -7.00 -0.87 -12.91
CA GLY A 253 -7.98 0.22 -13.03
C GLY A 253 -7.57 1.51 -12.31
N GLY A 254 -6.27 1.67 -12.00
CA GLY A 254 -5.75 2.79 -11.22
C GLY A 254 -5.83 2.61 -9.70
N LEU A 255 -5.94 1.37 -9.19
CA LEU A 255 -5.85 1.10 -7.75
C LEU A 255 -4.54 1.64 -7.17
N ARG A 256 -4.61 2.48 -6.14
CA ARG A 256 -3.41 2.90 -5.40
C ARG A 256 -2.94 1.74 -4.54
N VAL A 257 -1.77 1.19 -4.86
CA VAL A 257 -1.20 0.07 -4.09
C VAL A 257 -0.01 0.56 -3.30
N ILE A 258 -0.15 0.50 -1.97
CA ILE A 258 0.87 0.90 -1.01
C ILE A 258 1.37 -0.34 -0.28
N THR A 259 2.68 -0.56 -0.33
CA THR A 259 3.33 -1.56 0.51
C THR A 259 4.26 -0.85 1.47
N ALA A 260 4.15 -1.12 2.75
CA ALA A 260 5.03 -0.62 3.79
C ALA A 260 5.96 -1.72 4.29
N GLY A 261 7.18 -1.34 4.67
CA GLY A 261 8.22 -2.21 5.20
C GLY A 261 7.87 -2.73 6.60
N GLY A 262 8.78 -2.60 7.57
CA GLY A 262 8.52 -3.10 8.95
C GLY A 262 7.41 -2.35 9.70
N VAL A 263 7.16 -2.75 10.95
CA VAL A 263 6.04 -2.27 11.79
C VAL A 263 5.89 -0.75 11.84
N MET A 264 6.99 -0.01 12.02
CA MET A 264 6.98 1.45 12.09
C MET A 264 6.67 2.10 10.73
N SER A 265 6.96 1.42 9.62
CA SER A 265 6.65 1.94 8.29
C SER A 265 5.15 1.98 8.03
N GLY A 266 4.35 1.16 8.72
CA GLY A 266 2.89 1.20 8.62
C GLY A 266 2.32 2.54 9.08
N ILE A 267 2.93 3.16 10.09
CA ILE A 267 2.57 4.50 10.57
C ILE A 267 2.89 5.55 9.49
N ASP A 268 4.10 5.50 8.90
CA ASP A 268 4.48 6.44 7.83
C ASP A 268 3.58 6.32 6.60
N ALA A 269 3.20 5.10 6.23
CA ALA A 269 2.31 4.85 5.10
C ALA A 269 0.87 5.32 5.39
N ALA A 270 0.40 5.16 6.62
CA ALA A 270 -0.90 5.69 7.04
C ALA A 270 -0.91 7.22 7.06
N LEU A 271 0.18 7.88 7.46
CA LEU A 271 0.32 9.34 7.36
C LEU A 271 0.28 9.81 5.91
N TYR A 272 0.88 9.06 4.99
CA TYR A 272 0.72 9.32 3.56
C TYR A 272 -0.75 9.16 3.13
N VAL A 273 -1.46 8.12 3.56
CA VAL A 273 -2.90 7.96 3.28
C VAL A 273 -3.71 9.16 3.80
N SER A 274 -3.49 9.59 5.04
CA SER A 274 -4.10 10.81 5.59
C SER A 274 -3.81 12.04 4.74
N SER A 275 -2.57 12.18 4.25
CA SER A 275 -2.19 13.31 3.40
C SER A 275 -2.86 13.30 2.04
N ALA A 276 -3.05 12.11 1.47
CA ALA A 276 -3.57 11.95 0.12
C ALA A 276 -5.10 11.98 0.06
N TYR A 277 -5.79 11.65 1.15
CA TYR A 277 -7.25 11.71 1.25
C TYR A 277 -7.78 12.99 1.92
N VAL A 278 -6.99 13.62 2.78
CA VAL A 278 -7.42 14.82 3.54
C VAL A 278 -6.52 16.01 3.22
N SER A 279 -5.32 16.06 3.82
CA SER A 279 -4.29 17.07 3.55
C SER A 279 -2.98 16.75 4.26
N ILE A 280 -1.88 17.32 3.79
CA ILE A 280 -0.57 17.21 4.44
C ILE A 280 -0.65 17.78 5.86
N GLU A 281 -1.41 18.85 6.07
CA GLU A 281 -1.65 19.47 7.38
C GLU A 281 -2.35 18.50 8.33
N ALA A 282 -3.43 17.84 7.89
CA ALA A 282 -4.14 16.86 8.71
C ALA A 282 -3.25 15.67 9.10
N ALA A 283 -2.39 15.21 8.19
CA ALA A 283 -1.40 14.17 8.49
C ALA A 283 -0.36 14.65 9.53
N LYS A 284 0.14 15.88 9.40
CA LYS A 284 1.06 16.48 10.38
C LYS A 284 0.41 16.64 11.75
N ASP A 285 -0.86 17.04 11.80
CA ASP A 285 -1.62 17.18 13.04
C ASP A 285 -1.83 15.82 13.72
N ALA A 286 -2.14 14.77 12.96
CA ALA A 286 -2.20 13.39 13.49
C ALA A 286 -0.84 12.95 14.06
N ALA A 287 0.26 13.20 13.35
CA ALA A 287 1.62 12.91 13.84
C ALA A 287 1.98 13.73 15.10
N LEU A 288 1.48 14.97 15.21
CA LEU A 288 1.64 15.83 16.37
C LEU A 288 0.93 15.25 17.60
N VAL A 289 -0.31 14.79 17.46
CA VAL A 289 -1.08 14.14 18.54
C VAL A 289 -0.35 12.90 19.06
N MET A 290 0.27 12.14 18.17
CA MET A 290 1.14 11.00 18.47
C MET A 290 2.52 11.41 19.04
N GLN A 291 2.64 12.62 19.62
CA GLN A 291 3.85 13.18 20.22
C GLN A 291 4.99 13.41 19.23
N HIS A 292 4.72 14.17 18.16
CA HIS A 292 5.71 14.53 17.15
C HIS A 292 6.37 13.31 16.49
N PHE A 293 5.56 12.36 16.03
CA PHE A 293 6.06 11.22 15.27
C PHE A 293 6.85 11.71 14.04
N ASP A 294 8.11 11.28 13.92
CA ASP A 294 9.00 11.69 12.83
C ASP A 294 8.66 10.93 11.54
N TRP A 295 7.73 11.48 10.77
CA TRP A 295 7.25 10.89 9.51
C TRP A 295 8.38 10.76 8.49
N GLN A 296 8.75 9.51 8.19
CA GLN A 296 9.82 9.18 7.25
C GLN A 296 9.32 9.12 5.81
N LYS A 297 10.18 9.54 4.86
CA LYS A 297 9.80 9.58 3.44
C LYS A 297 9.58 8.20 2.83
N GLY A 298 8.49 8.04 2.09
CA GLY A 298 8.27 6.92 1.18
C GLY A 298 8.73 7.21 -0.24
N VAL A 299 8.61 6.20 -1.10
CA VAL A 299 8.88 6.31 -2.54
C VAL A 299 7.56 6.27 -3.28
N VAL A 300 7.37 7.21 -4.20
CA VAL A 300 6.20 7.28 -5.06
C VAL A 300 6.62 6.92 -6.48
N VAL A 301 5.81 6.08 -7.14
CA VAL A 301 6.06 5.59 -8.50
C VAL A 301 4.87 5.93 -9.39
N ASP A 302 5.16 6.52 -10.55
CA ASP A 302 4.11 6.82 -11.51
C ASP A 302 3.70 5.53 -12.24
N SER A 303 2.42 5.47 -12.56
CA SER A 303 1.80 4.51 -13.46
C SER A 303 2.41 4.42 -14.86
N ILE A 304 3.29 5.35 -15.25
CA ILE A 304 3.97 5.41 -16.56
C ILE A 304 5.40 4.81 -16.49
N ASP A 305 5.91 4.51 -15.28
CA ASP A 305 7.27 3.99 -15.06
C ASP A 305 7.42 2.48 -15.41
N PHE A 306 6.47 1.89 -16.17
CA PHE A 306 6.41 0.47 -16.53
C PHE A 306 6.68 0.19 -18.01
#